data_AF-A0A7K8HZM0-F1
#
_entry.id   AF-A0A7K8HZM0-F1
#
_cell.length_a   1.000
_cell.length_b   1.000
_cell.length_c   1.000
_cell.angle_alpha   90.00
_cell.angle_beta   90.00
_cell.angle_gamma   90.00
#
_symmetry.space_group_name_H-M   'P 1'
#
loop_
_entity.id
_entity.type
_entity.pdbx_description
1 polymer ?
#
loop_
_entity_poly.entity_id
_entity_poly.type
_entity_poly.pdbx_seq_one_letter_code
_entity_poly.pdbx_strand_id
1 'polypeptide(L)' 'RRRPDTGAYLELGAAMTTVVLEAPDENSLLELEKILREEGVEHRLWREDPEGIATCLALRPYPKDAVRKHLRNLRLLR' A
#
# COMPACT_ATOMS: atom_id res chain seq x y z
N ARG A 1 -2.94 -7.26 -13.49
CA ARG A 1 -2.63 -8.45 -14.33
C ARG A 1 -1.40 -8.29 -15.22
N ARG A 2 -1.10 -7.10 -15.78
CA ARG A 2 0.05 -6.93 -16.69
C ARG A 2 1.44 -7.03 -16.01
N ARG A 3 1.52 -6.96 -14.67
CA ARG A 3 2.75 -7.16 -13.90
C ARG A 3 2.87 -8.63 -13.45
N PRO A 4 4.05 -9.27 -13.57
CA PRO A 4 4.26 -10.65 -13.15
C PRO A 4 3.83 -10.93 -11.71
N ASP A 5 4.25 -10.08 -10.75
CA ASP A 5 3.93 -10.28 -9.33
C ASP A 5 2.42 -10.22 -9.06
N THR A 6 1.69 -9.35 -9.77
CA THR A 6 0.24 -9.26 -9.66
C THR A 6 -0.44 -10.48 -10.25
N GLY A 7 0.10 -11.05 -11.34
CA GLY A 7 -0.38 -12.33 -11.88
C GLY A 7 -0.19 -13.45 -10.86
N ALA A 8 1.04 -13.65 -10.39
CA ALA A 8 1.39 -14.67 -9.40
C ALA A 8 0.55 -14.56 -8.12
N TYR A 9 0.29 -13.34 -7.62
CA TYR A 9 -0.57 -13.13 -6.47
C TYR A 9 -2.03 -13.56 -6.73
N LEU A 10 -2.59 -13.27 -7.91
CA LEU A 10 -3.96 -13.65 -8.25
C LEU A 10 -4.13 -15.17 -8.41
N GLU A 11 -3.10 -15.87 -8.89
CA GLU A 11 -3.10 -17.34 -9.00
C GLU A 11 -3.15 -18.05 -7.63
N LEU A 12 -2.83 -17.36 -6.53
CA LEU A 12 -2.95 -17.92 -5.17
C LEU A 12 -4.40 -18.19 -4.75
N GLY A 13 -5.38 -17.53 -5.38
CA GLY A 13 -6.81 -17.71 -5.08
C GLY A 13 -7.11 -17.53 -3.60
N ALA A 14 -7.58 -18.60 -2.93
CA ALA A 14 -7.91 -18.57 -1.50
C ALA A 14 -6.72 -18.32 -0.57
N ALA A 15 -5.47 -18.50 -1.04
CA ALA A 15 -4.27 -18.22 -0.25
C ALA A 15 -3.78 -16.76 -0.35
N MET A 16 -4.51 -15.89 -1.07
CA MET A 16 -4.21 -14.46 -1.13
C MET A 16 -4.29 -13.84 0.26
N THR A 17 -3.24 -13.12 0.66
CA THR A 17 -3.18 -12.42 1.94
C THR A 17 -3.16 -10.92 1.71
N THR A 18 -4.01 -10.19 2.43
CA THR A 18 -3.97 -8.73 2.52
C THR A 18 -3.51 -8.35 3.92
N VAL A 19 -2.55 -7.43 4.01
CA VAL A 19 -2.08 -6.88 5.29
C VAL A 19 -2.51 -5.43 5.36
N VAL A 20 -3.26 -5.08 6.41
CA VAL A 20 -3.71 -3.71 6.65
C VAL A 20 -2.86 -3.12 7.76
N LEU A 21 -2.24 -1.97 7.46
CA LEU A 21 -1.36 -1.26 8.37
C LEU A 21 -1.97 0.11 8.70
N GLU A 22 -1.81 0.51 9.95
CA GLU A 22 -2.25 1.80 10.47
C GLU A 22 -1.20 2.88 10.14
N ALA A 23 -1.65 3.96 9.51
CA ALA A 23 -0.95 5.24 9.50
C ALA A 23 -1.56 6.14 10.60
N PRO A 24 -0.76 6.85 11.40
CA PRO A 24 -1.27 7.59 12.56
C PRO A 24 -2.07 8.84 12.18
N ASP A 25 -1.81 9.44 11.00
CA ASP A 25 -2.46 10.66 10.51
C ASP A 25 -2.32 10.81 8.98
N GLU A 26 -3.01 11.83 8.42
CA GLU A 26 -2.96 12.16 6.99
C GLU A 26 -1.53 12.49 6.52
N ASN A 27 -0.77 13.24 7.31
CA ASN A 27 0.59 13.64 6.95
C ASN A 27 1.49 12.41 6.74
N SER A 28 1.37 11.40 7.62
CA SER A 28 2.10 10.14 7.50
C SER A 28 1.73 9.37 6.23
N LEU A 29 0.45 9.42 5.80
CA LEU A 29 0.04 8.84 4.52
C LEU A 29 0.63 9.60 3.32
N LEU A 30 0.65 10.93 3.37
CA LEU A 30 1.19 11.77 2.30
C LEU A 30 2.72 11.66 2.19
N GLU A 31 3.43 11.56 3.31
CA GLU A 31 4.86 11.28 3.32
C GLU A 31 5.18 9.91 2.73
N LEU A 32 4.38 8.89 3.07
CA LEU A 32 4.51 7.56 2.48
C LEU A 32 4.24 7.58 0.97
N GLU A 33 3.18 8.26 0.51
CA GLU A 33 2.87 8.46 -0.93
C GLU A 33 4.08 9.03 -1.67
N LYS A 34 4.70 10.08 -1.11
CA LYS A 34 5.88 10.72 -1.69
C LYS A 34 7.06 9.75 -1.80
N ILE A 35 7.40 9.03 -0.72
CA ILE A 35 8.50 8.05 -0.72
C ILE A 35 8.24 6.95 -1.75
N LEU A 36 7.03 6.40 -1.78
CA LEU A 36 6.68 5.33 -2.72
C LEU A 36 6.73 5.83 -4.17
N ARG A 37 6.33 7.07 -4.43
CA ARG A 37 6.42 7.69 -5.76
C ARG A 37 7.87 7.87 -6.20
N GLU A 38 8.73 8.39 -5.33
CA GLU A 38 10.16 8.60 -5.60
C GLU A 38 10.89 7.27 -5.90
N GLU A 39 10.50 6.20 -5.20
CA GLU A 39 11.07 4.86 -5.37
C GLU A 39 10.40 4.03 -6.47
N GLY A 40 9.45 4.62 -7.21
CA GLY A 40 8.76 3.96 -8.32
C GLY A 40 7.84 2.80 -7.91
N VAL A 41 7.39 2.78 -6.65
CA VAL A 41 6.46 1.79 -6.12
C VAL A 41 5.04 2.21 -6.48
N GLU A 42 4.44 1.54 -7.46
CA GLU A 42 3.05 1.75 -7.87
C GLU A 42 2.08 1.57 -6.69
N HIS A 43 1.27 2.59 -6.45
CA HIS A 43 0.28 2.65 -5.37
C HIS A 43 -0.92 3.52 -5.77
N ARG A 44 -1.97 3.50 -4.96
CA ARG A 44 -3.14 4.38 -5.04
C ARG A 44 -3.33 5.04 -3.68
N LEU A 45 -3.47 6.36 -3.68
CA LEU A 45 -3.97 7.14 -2.56
C LEU A 45 -5.47 7.42 -2.76
N TRP A 46 -6.29 7.19 -1.74
CA TRP A 46 -7.70 7.60 -1.73
C TRP A 46 -7.88 8.82 -0.84
N ARG A 47 -8.67 9.76 -1.34
CA ARG A 47 -9.17 10.90 -0.59
C ARG A 47 -10.67 10.74 -0.41
N GLU A 48 -11.17 10.98 0.79
CA GLU A 48 -12.60 10.95 1.08
C GLU A 48 -13.23 12.31 0.78
N ASP A 49 -14.42 12.26 0.18
CA ASP A 49 -15.24 13.42 -0.11
C ASP A 49 -16.38 13.54 0.92
N PRO A 50 -16.82 14.76 1.26
CA PRO A 50 -16.41 16.06 0.67
C PRO A 50 -15.13 16.68 1.24
N GLU A 51 -14.52 16.08 2.27
CA GLU A 51 -13.43 16.70 3.03
C GLU A 51 -12.10 16.80 2.27
N GLY A 52 -11.89 15.96 1.24
CA GLY A 52 -10.67 15.92 0.43
C GLY A 52 -9.45 15.33 1.14
N ILE A 53 -9.65 14.68 2.29
CA ILE A 53 -8.61 14.18 3.19
C ILE A 53 -8.15 12.79 2.74
N ALA A 54 -6.83 12.55 2.72
CA ALA A 54 -6.31 11.22 2.41
C ALA A 54 -6.55 10.23 3.56
N THR A 55 -7.32 9.17 3.31
CA THR A 55 -7.73 8.20 4.35
C THR A 55 -7.09 6.83 4.20
N CYS A 56 -6.68 6.45 2.99
CA CYS A 56 -5.95 5.19 2.78
C CYS A 56 -5.02 5.22 1.58
N LEU A 57 -4.01 4.35 1.65
CA LEU A 57 -3.06 4.07 0.58
C LEU A 57 -2.95 2.56 0.39
N ALA A 58 -3.03 2.09 -0.85
CA ALA A 58 -2.83 0.68 -1.18
C ALA A 58 -1.78 0.53 -2.27
N LEU A 59 -0.93 -0.46 -2.08
CA LEU A 59 0.04 -0.90 -3.07
C LEU A 59 -0.61 -1.95 -3.97
N ARG A 60 -0.11 -2.11 -5.19
CA ARG A 60 -0.40 -3.36 -5.94
C ARG A 60 0.14 -4.57 -5.15
N PRO A 61 -0.20 -5.81 -5.54
CA PRO A 61 0.50 -6.96 -4.99
C PRO A 61 2.00 -6.88 -5.28
N TYR A 62 2.81 -7.01 -4.22
CA TYR A 62 4.27 -7.04 -4.26
C TYR A 62 4.80 -8.20 -3.44
N PRO A 63 5.97 -8.76 -3.80
CA PRO A 63 6.75 -9.58 -2.88
C PRO A 63 7.04 -8.77 -1.61
N LYS A 64 6.85 -9.40 -0.44
CA LYS A 64 6.98 -8.74 0.87
C LYS A 64 8.30 -7.97 0.99
N ASP A 65 9.42 -8.60 0.62
CA ASP A 65 10.75 -8.01 0.78
C ASP A 65 11.01 -6.79 -0.11
N ALA A 66 10.28 -6.65 -1.22
CA ALA A 66 10.40 -5.49 -2.11
C ALA A 66 9.87 -4.19 -1.48
N VAL A 67 8.83 -4.29 -0.64
CA VAL A 67 8.12 -3.13 -0.07
C VAL A 67 8.29 -2.99 1.44
N ARG A 68 8.76 -4.05 2.12
CA ARG A 68 8.90 -4.10 3.59
C ARG A 68 9.73 -2.94 4.14
N LYS A 69 10.74 -2.46 3.41
CA LYS A 69 11.58 -1.33 3.85
C LYS A 69 10.76 -0.05 4.09
N HIS A 70 9.69 0.18 3.34
CA HIS A 70 8.83 1.37 3.48
C HIS A 70 7.74 1.18 4.53
N LEU A 71 7.31 -0.06 4.77
CA LEU A 71 6.14 -0.37 5.59
C LEU A 71 6.49 -0.79 7.03
N ARG A 72 7.76 -1.14 7.31
CA ARG A 72 8.19 -1.74 8.59
C ARG A 72 7.89 -0.91 9.84
N ASN A 73 7.74 0.40 9.70
CA ASN A 73 7.48 1.31 10.83
C ASN A 73 5.99 1.45 11.14
N LEU A 74 5.11 0.97 10.25
CA LEU A 74 3.66 0.98 10.46
C LEU A 74 3.24 -0.24 11.27
N ARG A 75 2.20 -0.06 12.08
CA ARG A 75 1.64 -1.12 12.93
C ARG A 75 0.50 -1.82 12.20
N LEU A 76 0.19 -3.05 12.56
CA LEU A 76 -1.04 -3.71 12.09
C LEU A 76 -2.25 -2.91 12.58
N LEU A 77 -3.15 -2.55 11.65
CA LEU A 77 -4.43 -1.96 11.99
C LEU A 77 -5.26 -3.02 12.72
N ARG A 78 -5.79 -2.68 13.90
CA ARG A 78 -6.62 -3.56 14.72
C ARG A 78 -8.06 -3.11 14.72
#